data_AF-D7BS54-F1
#
_entry.id   AF-D7BS54-F1
#
_cell.length_a   1.000
_cell.length_b   1.000
_cell.length_c   1.000
_cell.angle_alpha   90.00
_cell.angle_beta   90.00
_cell.angle_gamma   90.00
#
_symmetry.space_group_name_H-M   'P 1'
#
loop_
_entity.id
_entity.type
_entity.pdbx_description
1 polymer ?
#
loop_
_entity_poly.entity_id
_entity_poly.type
_entity_poly.pdbx_seq_one_letter_code
_entity_poly.pdbx_strand_id
1 'polypeptide(L)'
;MTVALMWEARAVDGGGERLLSWARRQELDPAPLRRETFRAPVDRVLVITWWDAPYDAELPELPEPGEDLARRAVHRWRFESVAYDGPVGSGAPVESAVSVEPVSPEA
;
A
#
# COMPACT_ATOMS: atom_id res chain seq x y z
N MET A 1 -14.66 -7.94 -8.82
CA MET A 1 -13.54 -7.33 -9.58
C MET A 1 -12.76 -6.49 -8.60
N THR A 2 -11.46 -6.30 -8.80
CA THR A 2 -10.68 -5.53 -7.82
C THR A 2 -10.49 -4.10 -8.29
N VAL A 3 -11.01 -3.15 -7.52
CA VAL A 3 -10.84 -1.72 -7.76
C VAL A 3 -9.80 -1.18 -6.79
N ALA A 4 -8.84 -0.40 -7.31
CA ALA A 4 -7.90 0.35 -6.51
C ALA A 4 -8.32 1.83 -6.45
N LEU A 5 -8.50 2.37 -5.24
CA LEU A 5 -8.69 3.80 -5.00
C LEU A 5 -7.37 4.41 -4.55
N MET A 6 -6.90 5.40 -5.30
CA MET A 6 -5.71 6.18 -5.01
C MET A 6 -6.12 7.53 -4.41
N TRP A 7 -5.55 7.86 -3.26
CA TRP A 7 -5.65 9.16 -2.60
C TRP A 7 -4.26 9.75 -2.45
N GLU A 8 -4.07 11.00 -2.87
CA GLU A 8 -2.78 11.69 -2.79
C GLU A 8 -2.97 13.11 -2.24
N ALA A 9 -2.12 13.48 -1.29
CA ALA A 9 -2.08 14.83 -0.75
C ALA A 9 -0.64 15.33 -0.59
N ARG A 10 -0.48 16.65 -0.67
CA ARG A 10 0.77 17.35 -0.34
C ARG A 10 0.56 18.21 0.89
N ALA A 11 1.41 18.01 1.89
CA ALA A 11 1.31 18.74 3.14
C ALA A 11 1.71 20.22 2.99
N VAL A 12 1.43 20.98 4.03
CA VAL A 12 2.13 22.25 4.32
C VAL A 12 3.65 22.00 4.47
N ASP A 13 4.51 23.01 4.26
CA ASP A 13 5.97 22.81 4.27
C ASP A 13 6.44 22.20 5.59
N GLY A 14 7.22 21.12 5.50
CA GLY A 14 7.71 20.36 6.65
C GLY A 14 6.63 19.55 7.37
N GLY A 15 5.41 19.51 6.84
CA GLY A 15 4.25 18.86 7.43
C GLY A 15 4.07 17.39 7.05
N GLY A 16 4.98 16.80 6.25
CA GLY A 16 4.81 15.45 5.68
C GLY A 16 4.55 14.38 6.73
N GLU A 17 5.29 14.36 7.84
CA GLU A 17 5.12 13.36 8.91
C GLU A 17 3.79 13.54 9.68
N ARG A 18 3.31 14.79 9.84
CA ARG A 18 1.99 15.06 10.44
C ARG A 18 0.87 14.55 9.55
N LEU A 19 0.97 14.82 8.24
CA LEU A 19 0.00 14.34 7.25
C LEU A 19 0.02 12.80 7.15
N LEU A 20 1.20 12.18 7.15
CA LEU A 20 1.35 10.72 7.13
C LEU A 20 0.71 10.08 8.37
N SER A 21 1.01 10.63 9.55
CA SER A 21 0.43 10.16 10.81
C SER A 21 -1.08 10.33 10.81
N TRP A 22 -1.60 11.45 10.30
CA TRP A 22 -3.04 11.68 10.14
C TRP A 22 -3.67 10.65 9.19
N ALA A 23 -3.06 10.42 8.03
CA ALA A 23 -3.59 9.48 7.03
C ALA A 23 -3.69 8.06 7.62
N ARG A 24 -2.65 7.60 8.32
CA ARG A 24 -2.62 6.25 8.94
C ARG A 24 -3.69 6.03 10.01
N ARG A 25 -4.22 7.09 10.62
CA ARG A 25 -5.31 6.99 11.62
C ARG A 25 -6.71 6.99 11.02
N GLN A 26 -6.85 7.27 9.71
CA GLN A 26 -8.16 7.25 9.07
C GLN A 26 -8.62 5.80 8.94
N GLU A 27 -9.70 5.44 9.64
CA GLU A 27 -10.36 4.15 9.51
C GLU A 27 -11.37 4.21 8.36
N LEU A 28 -11.54 3.08 7.67
CA LEU A 28 -12.52 2.92 6.60
C LEU A 28 -13.43 1.77 6.99
N ASP A 29 -14.74 2.01 6.92
CA ASP A 29 -15.77 1.02 7.21
C ASP A 29 -16.75 0.94 6.02
N PRO A 30 -16.84 -0.21 5.33
CA PRO A 30 -16.07 -1.44 5.55
C PRO A 30 -14.56 -1.25 5.30
N ALA A 31 -13.75 -2.14 5.89
CA ALA A 31 -12.30 -2.14 5.66
C ALA A 31 -11.95 -2.65 4.24
N PRO A 32 -10.94 -2.06 3.57
CA PRO A 32 -10.48 -2.56 2.27
C PRO A 32 -9.77 -3.90 2.39
N LEU A 33 -9.67 -4.65 1.29
CA LEU A 33 -8.90 -5.90 1.20
C LEU A 33 -7.41 -5.69 1.53
N ARG A 34 -6.88 -4.55 1.09
CA ARG A 34 -5.48 -4.14 1.29
C ARG A 34 -5.43 -2.63 1.36
N ARG A 35 -4.50 -2.13 2.17
CA ARG A 35 -4.19 -0.71 2.26
C ARG A 35 -2.69 -0.45 2.22
N GLU A 36 -2.30 0.24 1.16
CA GLU A 36 -1.01 0.87 0.87
C GLU A 36 -0.83 2.21 1.55
N THR A 37 0.32 2.54 2.14
CA THR A 37 0.64 3.94 2.46
C THR A 37 2.10 4.24 2.17
N PHE A 38 2.32 5.29 1.37
CA PHE A 38 3.63 5.70 0.88
C PHE A 38 3.88 7.16 1.22
N ARG A 39 5.17 7.49 1.36
CA ARG A 39 5.66 8.87 1.43
C ARG A 39 6.59 9.14 0.27
N ALA A 40 6.66 10.39 -0.16
CA ALA A 40 7.57 10.85 -1.18
C ALA A 40 8.20 12.19 -0.77
N PRO A 41 9.30 12.60 -1.42
CA PRO A 41 9.85 13.94 -1.23
C PRO A 41 8.81 15.05 -1.39
N VAL A 42 9.11 16.22 -0.83
CA VAL A 42 8.25 17.42 -0.91
C VAL A 42 6.91 17.24 -0.16
N ASP A 43 6.97 16.58 1.00
CA ASP A 43 5.87 16.39 1.95
C ASP A 43 4.61 15.73 1.37
N ARG A 44 4.81 14.71 0.52
CA ARG A 44 3.71 14.04 -0.19
C ARG A 44 3.39 12.69 0.43
N VAL A 45 2.09 12.42 0.57
CA VAL A 45 1.54 11.16 1.07
C VAL A 45 0.59 10.58 0.03
N LEU A 46 0.73 9.28 -0.21
CA LEU A 46 -0.10 8.50 -1.11
C LEU A 46 -0.68 7.32 -0.33
N VAL A 47 -1.99 7.12 -0.46
CA VAL A 47 -2.69 5.96 0.08
C VAL A 47 -3.39 5.26 -1.08
N ILE A 48 -3.21 3.94 -1.16
CA ILE A 48 -3.94 3.10 -2.13
C ILE A 48 -4.74 2.07 -1.36
N THR A 49 -6.00 1.89 -1.70
CA THR A 49 -6.88 0.86 -1.10
C THR A 49 -7.45 -0.04 -2.20
N TRP A 50 -7.56 -1.33 -1.93
CA TRP A 50 -8.12 -2.32 -2.86
C TRP A 50 -9.42 -2.88 -2.32
N TRP A 51 -10.41 -3.04 -3.21
CA TRP A 51 -11.77 -3.44 -2.87
C TRP A 51 -12.25 -4.52 -3.83
N ASP A 52 -12.93 -5.54 -3.32
CA ASP A 52 -13.68 -6.47 -4.18
C ASP A 52 -15.09 -5.89 -4.41
N ALA A 53 -15.22 -5.09 -5.46
CA ALA A 53 -16.44 -4.39 -5.79
C ALA A 53 -16.45 -3.99 -7.28
N PRO A 54 -17.63 -3.75 -7.88
CA PRO A 54 -17.75 -3.11 -9.19
C PRO A 54 -17.03 -1.74 -9.25
N TYR A 55 -16.59 -1.32 -10.44
CA TYR A 55 -15.83 -0.07 -10.63
C TYR A 55 -16.58 1.20 -10.18
N ASP A 56 -17.91 1.20 -10.37
CA ASP A 56 -18.83 2.30 -10.05
C ASP A 56 -19.44 2.19 -8.64
N ALA A 57 -19.00 1.23 -7.83
CA ALA A 57 -19.48 1.09 -6.46
C ALA A 57 -19.13 2.31 -5.59
N GLU A 58 -20.05 2.69 -4.71
CA GLU A 58 -19.80 3.66 -3.65
C GLU A 58 -18.94 3.01 -2.57
N LEU A 59 -17.68 3.43 -2.48
CA LEU A 59 -16.67 2.85 -1.60
C LEU A 59 -16.16 3.91 -0.61
N PRO A 60 -15.80 3.53 0.64
CA PRO A 60 -15.19 4.44 1.59
C PRO A 60 -13.87 5.03 1.06
N GLU A 61 -13.70 6.34 1.22
CA GLU A 61 -12.49 7.08 0.83
C GLU A 61 -11.91 7.84 2.01
N LEU A 62 -10.61 8.13 1.95
CA LEU A 62 -10.00 9.01 2.94
C LEU A 62 -10.61 10.42 2.82
N PRO A 63 -10.94 11.08 3.95
CA PRO A 63 -11.48 12.42 3.95
C PRO A 63 -10.46 13.44 3.41
N GLU A 64 -10.90 14.67 3.21
CA GLU A 64 -9.96 15.77 2.98
C GLU A 64 -9.28 16.14 4.30
N PRO A 65 -7.94 16.30 4.30
CA PRO A 65 -7.22 16.78 5.47
C PRO A 65 -7.51 18.27 5.64
N GLY A 66 -7.54 18.73 6.89
CA GLY A 66 -7.71 20.16 7.17
C GLY A 66 -6.60 21.01 6.54
N GLU A 67 -6.89 22.30 6.33
CA GLU A 67 -5.97 23.26 5.68
C GLU A 67 -4.62 23.38 6.42
N ASP A 68 -4.61 23.13 7.73
CA ASP A 68 -3.39 23.09 8.55
C ASP A 68 -2.46 21.90 8.25
N LEU A 69 -2.96 20.89 7.52
CA LEU A 69 -2.24 19.68 7.16
C LEU A 69 -1.88 19.65 5.69
N ALA A 70 -2.74 20.13 4.78
CA ALA A 70 -2.49 20.10 3.34
C ALA A 70 -2.80 21.41 2.64
N ARG A 71 -1.98 21.74 1.64
CA ARG A 71 -2.11 23.00 0.88
C ARG A 71 -3.08 22.96 -0.29
N ARG A 72 -3.46 21.77 -0.73
CA ARG A 72 -4.21 21.56 -1.96
C ARG A 72 -5.26 20.49 -1.71
N ALA A 73 -6.34 20.57 -2.49
CA ALA A 73 -7.30 19.51 -2.62
C ALA A 73 -6.58 18.19 -2.97
N VAL A 74 -7.07 17.11 -2.38
CA VAL A 74 -6.50 15.77 -2.56
C VAL A 74 -6.83 15.25 -3.95
N HIS A 75 -5.89 14.54 -4.58
CA HIS A 75 -6.18 13.86 -5.84
C HIS A 75 -6.76 12.49 -5.54
N ARG A 76 -7.85 12.15 -6.25
CA ARG A 76 -8.57 10.87 -6.14
C ARG A 76 -8.67 10.22 -7.51
N TRP A 77 -8.25 8.98 -7.63
CA TRP A 77 -8.31 8.22 -8.87
C TRP A 77 -8.77 6.79 -8.60
N ARG A 78 -9.57 6.24 -9.54
CA ARG A 78 -10.03 4.85 -9.51
C ARG A 78 -9.35 4.07 -10.62
N PHE A 79 -8.90 2.86 -10.31
CA PHE A 79 -8.27 1.96 -11.27
C PHE A 79 -8.86 0.57 -11.15
N GLU A 80 -9.01 -0.11 -12.29
CA GLU A 80 -9.22 -1.56 -12.30
C GLU A 80 -7.86 -2.26 -12.15
N SER A 81 -7.80 -3.24 -11.24
CA SER A 81 -6.62 -4.08 -11.12
C SER A 81 -6.59 -5.12 -12.23
N VAL A 82 -5.56 -5.09 -13.06
CA VAL A 82 -5.29 -6.10 -14.08
C VAL A 82 -4.19 -7.06 -13.61
N ALA A 83 -4.16 -8.27 -14.17
CA ALA A 83 -3.09 -9.22 -13.89
C ALA A 83 -1.75 -8.72 -14.44
N TYR A 84 -0.66 -9.08 -13.77
CA TYR A 84 0.69 -8.88 -14.30
C TYR A 84 1.00 -9.99 -15.31
N ASP A 85 1.30 -9.61 -16.56
CA ASP A 85 1.60 -10.57 -17.65
C ASP A 85 3.08 -10.99 -17.73
N GLY A 86 3.93 -10.50 -16.84
CA GLY A 86 5.36 -10.82 -16.89
C GLY A 86 5.69 -12.18 -16.26
N PRO A 87 6.94 -12.64 -16.42
CA PRO A 87 7.34 -13.95 -15.93
C PRO A 87 7.19 -14.01 -14.42
N VAL A 88 6.37 -14.95 -13.94
CA VAL A 88 6.40 -15.34 -12.53
C VAL A 88 7.80 -15.86 -12.24
N GLY A 89 8.57 -15.13 -11.45
CA GLY A 89 9.86 -15.62 -10.97
C GLY A 89 9.63 -16.99 -10.36
N SER A 90 10.29 -18.03 -10.90
CA SER A 90 10.14 -19.40 -10.41
C SER A 90 10.42 -19.40 -8.91
N GLY A 91 9.38 -19.48 -8.10
CA GLY A 91 9.46 -19.75 -6.68
C GLY A 91 9.88 -21.20 -6.50
N ALA A 92 11.06 -21.58 -7.01
CA ALA A 92 11.70 -22.80 -6.61
C ALA A 92 11.93 -22.69 -5.09
N PRO A 93 11.54 -23.69 -4.30
CA PRO A 93 11.86 -23.68 -2.88
C PRO A 93 13.39 -23.66 -2.76
N VAL A 94 13.92 -22.70 -2.02
CA VAL A 94 15.29 -22.78 -1.51
C VAL A 94 15.31 -23.91 -0.47
N GLU A 95 15.40 -25.15 -0.94
CA GLU A 95 15.78 -26.26 -0.08
C GLU A 95 17.22 -26.00 0.35
N SER A 96 17.38 -25.57 1.60
CA SER A 96 18.66 -25.47 2.27
C SER A 96 19.22 -26.89 2.44
N ALA A 97 20.03 -27.33 1.48
CA ALA A 97 20.86 -28.51 1.64
C ALA A 97 22.03 -28.14 2.59
N VAL A 98 21.80 -28.26 3.90
CA VAL A 98 22.89 -28.49 4.84
C VAL A 98 23.11 -30.00 4.87
N SER A 99 24.01 -30.49 4.02
CA SER A 99 24.58 -31.82 4.15
C SER A 99 25.50 -31.82 5.37
N VAL A 100 25.03 -32.38 6.48
CA VAL A 100 25.91 -32.75 7.59
C VAL A 100 26.51 -34.11 7.25
N GLU A 101 27.80 -34.15 6.93
CA GLU A 101 28.52 -35.41 6.77
C GLU A 101 28.64 -36.12 8.14
N PRO A 102 28.41 -37.45 8.23
CA PRO A 102 28.58 -38.17 9.47
C PRO A 102 30.08 -38.36 9.77
N VAL A 103 30.50 -37.92 10.96
CA VAL A 103 31.82 -38.26 11.51
C VAL A 103 31.83 -39.74 11.89
N SER A 104 32.66 -40.52 11.23
CA SER A 104 32.96 -41.91 11.60
C SER A 104 33.74 -41.95 12.92
N PRO A 105 33.37 -42.80 13.89
CA PRO A 105 34.22 -43.05 15.05
C PRO A 105 35.39 -43.97 14.69
N GLU A 106 36.59 -43.53 15.06
CA GLU A 106 37.82 -44.32 15.11
C GLU A 106 37.66 -45.60 15.94
N ALA A 107 38.36 -46.66 15.53
CA ALA A 107 38.59 -47.89 16.27
C ALA A 107 40.09 -48.14 16.42
#